data_AF-A0A3N1H755-F1
#
_entry.id   AF-A0A3N1H755-F1
#
_cell.length_a   1.000
_cell.length_b   1.000
_cell.length_c   1.000
_cell.angle_alpha   90.00
_cell.angle_beta   90.00
_cell.angle_gamma   90.00
#
_symmetry.space_group_name_H-M   'P 1'
#
loop_
_entity.id
_entity.type
_entity.pdbx_description
1 polymer ?
#
loop_
_entity_poly.entity_id
_entity_poly.type
_entity_poly.pdbx_seq_one_letter_code
_entity_poly.pdbx_strand_id
1 'polypeptide(L)'
;MVDSGPEARLARLWRGVSGALAVGLALLALALIGVQVYAGAHDLPGPGLAVVAGHGAAAAAAVVAQVVADRRRGWAVVLCGLLVVLLTASTLWFFWWA
;
A
#
# COMPACT_ATOMS: atom_id res chain seq x y z
N MET A 1 -2.56 -4.74 34.84
CA MET A 1 -2.82 -3.35 34.46
C MET A 1 -2.29 -3.17 33.05
N VAL A 2 -3.15 -3.22 32.02
CA VAL A 2 -2.73 -3.03 30.63
C VAL A 2 -2.36 -1.55 30.49
N ASP A 3 -1.15 -1.26 30.02
CA ASP A 3 -0.70 0.10 29.72
C ASP A 3 -1.67 0.79 28.76
N SER A 4 -2.62 1.52 29.32
CA SER A 4 -3.64 2.27 28.59
C SER A 4 -3.16 3.71 28.41
N GLY A 5 -1.89 3.86 28.05
CA GLY A 5 -1.29 5.16 27.74
C GLY A 5 -1.77 5.67 26.37
N PRO A 6 -1.87 7.00 26.17
CA PRO A 6 -2.17 7.62 24.87
C PRO A 6 -1.31 7.06 23.73
N GLU A 7 -0.04 6.75 24.01
CA GLU A 7 0.93 6.18 23.08
C GLU A 7 0.48 4.83 22.49
N ALA A 8 -0.14 3.96 23.30
CA ALA A 8 -0.65 2.67 22.84
C ALA A 8 -1.85 2.82 21.90
N ARG A 9 -2.69 3.85 22.11
CA ARG A 9 -3.83 4.15 21.22
C ARG A 9 -3.35 4.73 19.90
N LEU A 10 -2.37 5.63 19.93
CA LEU A 10 -1.80 6.23 18.73
C LEU A 10 -1.13 5.17 17.84
N ALA A 11 -0.35 4.27 18.43
CA ALA A 11 0.27 3.17 17.68
C ALA A 11 -0.76 2.23 17.02
N ARG A 12 -1.90 1.99 17.68
CA ARG A 12 -3.01 1.21 17.10
C ARG A 12 -3.68 1.95 15.93
N LEU A 13 -3.98 3.23 16.10
CA LEU A 13 -4.55 4.05 15.02
C LEU A 13 -3.61 4.13 13.82
N TRP A 14 -2.31 4.33 14.07
CA TRP A 14 -1.30 4.38 13.03
C TRP A 14 -1.22 3.09 12.23
N ARG A 15 -1.25 1.93 12.89
CA ARG A 15 -1.36 0.61 12.24
C ARG A 15 -2.62 0.48 11.40
N GLY A 16 -3.76 0.96 11.90
CA GLY A 16 -5.02 0.93 11.16
C GLY A 16 -4.95 1.76 9.88
N VAL A 17 -4.41 2.97 9.95
CA VAL A 17 -4.26 3.86 8.78
C VAL A 17 -3.28 3.27 7.76
N SER A 18 -2.08 2.90 8.19
CA SER A 18 -1.08 2.27 7.30
C SER A 18 -1.59 0.96 6.69
N GLY A 19 -2.30 0.13 7.47
CA GLY A 19 -2.93 -1.08 6.97
C GLY A 19 -3.99 -0.82 5.90
N ALA A 20 -4.86 0.18 6.10
CA ALA A 20 -5.86 0.57 5.10
C ALA A 20 -5.22 1.05 3.79
N LEU A 21 -4.11 1.81 3.88
CA LEU A 21 -3.36 2.25 2.70
C LEU A 21 -2.71 1.08 1.95
N ALA A 22 -2.12 0.13 2.67
CA ALA A 22 -1.54 -1.07 2.05
C ALA A 22 -2.60 -1.91 1.32
N VAL A 23 -3.78 -2.09 1.92
CA VAL A 23 -4.93 -2.75 1.28
C VAL A 23 -5.40 -1.96 0.06
N GLY A 24 -5.51 -0.64 0.16
CA GLY A 24 -5.89 0.23 -0.96
C GLY A 24 -4.96 0.08 -2.16
N LEU A 25 -3.63 0.09 -1.93
CA LEU A 25 -2.64 -0.14 -2.98
C LEU A 25 -2.74 -1.55 -3.59
N ALA A 26 -2.98 -2.57 -2.77
CA ALA A 26 -3.16 -3.93 -3.26
C ALA A 26 -4.41 -4.06 -4.16
N LEU A 27 -5.55 -3.51 -3.71
CA LEU A 27 -6.77 -3.49 -4.51
C LEU A 27 -6.60 -2.70 -5.81
N LEU A 28 -5.90 -1.57 -5.76
CA LEU A 28 -5.59 -0.78 -6.95
C LEU A 28 -4.75 -1.58 -7.96
N ALA A 29 -3.69 -2.24 -7.50
CA ALA A 29 -2.86 -3.08 -8.37
C ALA A 29 -3.67 -4.24 -8.99
N LEU A 30 -4.51 -4.91 -8.21
CA LEU A 30 -5.39 -5.97 -8.71
C LEU A 30 -6.39 -5.45 -9.74
N ALA A 31 -6.98 -4.28 -9.52
CA ALA A 31 -7.87 -3.65 -10.49
C ALA A 31 -7.14 -3.36 -11.81
N LEU A 32 -5.93 -2.82 -11.77
CA LEU A 32 -5.14 -2.56 -12.98
C LEU A 32 -4.75 -3.84 -13.73
N ILE A 33 -4.43 -4.92 -13.00
CA ILE A 33 -4.21 -6.24 -13.62
C ILE A 33 -5.48 -6.69 -14.33
N GLY A 34 -6.65 -6.59 -13.67
CA GLY A 34 -7.94 -6.95 -14.25
C GLY A 34 -8.25 -6.15 -15.52
N VAL A 35 -8.05 -4.83 -15.48
CA VAL A 35 -8.23 -3.94 -16.64
C VAL A 35 -7.26 -4.30 -17.77
N GLN A 36 -6.00 -4.57 -17.46
CA GLN A 36 -4.99 -4.94 -18.47
C GLN A 36 -5.33 -6.27 -19.17
N VAL A 37 -5.77 -7.27 -18.40
CA VAL A 37 -6.21 -8.57 -18.95
C VAL A 37 -7.45 -8.40 -19.80
N TYR A 38 -8.44 -7.65 -19.30
CA TYR A 38 -9.68 -7.38 -20.03
C TYR A 38 -9.39 -6.66 -21.36
N ALA A 39 -8.59 -5.60 -21.34
CA ALA A 39 -8.25 -4.84 -22.52
C ALA A 39 -7.50 -5.70 -23.56
N GLY A 40 -6.54 -6.52 -23.12
CA GLY A 40 -5.81 -7.44 -23.99
C GLY A 40 -6.70 -8.52 -24.61
N ALA A 41 -7.76 -8.95 -23.91
CA ALA A 41 -8.73 -9.90 -24.44
C ALA A 41 -9.73 -9.31 -25.46
N HIS A 42 -9.82 -7.98 -25.54
CA HIS A 42 -10.78 -7.26 -26.39
C HIS A 42 -10.08 -6.36 -27.43
N ASP A 43 -8.77 -6.52 -27.64
CA ASP A 43 -7.96 -5.68 -28.53
C ASP A 43 -8.07 -4.17 -28.22
N LEU A 44 -8.27 -3.84 -26.94
CA LEU A 44 -8.33 -2.46 -26.45
C LEU A 44 -6.97 -2.03 -25.90
N PRO A 45 -6.64 -0.73 -25.94
CA PRO A 45 -5.46 -0.20 -25.28
C PRO A 45 -5.62 -0.32 -23.75
N GLY A 46 -4.76 -1.12 -23.12
CA GLY A 46 -4.70 -1.27 -21.66
C GLY A 46 -3.81 -0.22 -20.97
N PRO A 47 -3.71 -0.27 -19.63
CA PRO A 47 -2.87 0.65 -18.84
C PRO A 47 -1.37 0.58 -19.20
N GLY A 48 -0.93 -0.56 -19.74
CA GLY A 48 0.46 -0.83 -20.08
C GLY A 48 1.17 -1.63 -18.99
N LEU A 49 2.07 -2.52 -19.42
CA LEU A 49 2.80 -3.42 -18.52
C LEU A 49 3.65 -2.68 -17.48
N ALA A 50 4.25 -1.55 -17.86
CA ALA A 50 5.05 -0.73 -16.94
C ALA A 50 4.20 -0.16 -15.79
N VAL A 51 2.99 0.31 -16.11
CA VAL A 51 2.04 0.84 -15.11
C VAL A 51 1.58 -0.26 -14.17
N VAL A 52 1.19 -1.41 -14.71
CA VAL A 52 0.79 -2.58 -13.90
C VAL A 52 1.92 -3.06 -13.00
N ALA A 53 3.14 -3.19 -13.54
CA ALA A 53 4.30 -3.62 -12.77
C ALA A 53 4.67 -2.63 -11.66
N GLY A 54 4.60 -1.32 -11.93
CA GLY A 54 4.86 -0.28 -10.93
C GLY A 54 3.89 -0.34 -9.75
N HIS A 55 2.58 -0.45 -10.02
CA HIS A 55 1.58 -0.59 -8.96
C HIS A 55 1.70 -1.92 -8.22
N GLY A 56 1.99 -3.01 -8.93
CA GLY A 56 2.24 -4.31 -8.32
C GLY A 56 3.42 -4.30 -7.36
N ALA A 57 4.54 -3.68 -7.75
CA ALA A 57 5.72 -3.53 -6.91
C ALA A 57 5.43 -2.65 -5.68
N ALA A 58 4.74 -1.52 -5.86
CA ALA A 58 4.36 -0.64 -4.75
C ALA A 58 3.42 -1.34 -3.75
N ALA A 59 2.42 -2.07 -4.25
CA ALA A 59 1.51 -2.86 -3.43
C ALA A 59 2.24 -3.95 -2.64
N ALA A 60 3.11 -4.72 -3.29
CA ALA A 60 3.90 -5.76 -2.64
C ALA A 60 4.80 -5.18 -1.53
N ALA A 61 5.50 -4.08 -1.81
CA ALA A 61 6.33 -3.39 -0.84
C ALA A 61 5.52 -2.87 0.36
N ALA A 62 4.34 -2.29 0.11
CA ALA A 62 3.45 -1.78 1.15
C ALA A 62 2.92 -2.91 2.05
N VAL A 63 2.50 -4.03 1.46
CA VAL A 63 2.03 -5.21 2.23
C VAL A 63 3.16 -5.80 3.06
N VAL A 64 4.37 -5.95 2.50
CA VAL A 64 5.53 -6.45 3.26
C VAL A 64 5.88 -5.52 4.43
N ALA A 65 5.91 -4.20 4.18
CA ALA A 65 6.16 -3.21 5.22
C ALA A 65 5.10 -3.30 6.32
N GLN A 66 3.81 -3.41 5.96
CA GLN A 66 2.72 -3.55 6.92
C GLN A 66 2.82 -4.84 7.74
N VAL A 67 3.11 -5.99 7.10
CA VAL A 67 3.30 -7.27 7.80
C VAL A 67 4.45 -7.19 8.81
N VAL A 68 5.54 -6.50 8.47
CA VAL A 68 6.65 -6.26 9.40
C VAL A 68 6.20 -5.33 10.54
N ALA A 69 5.47 -4.26 10.22
CA ALA A 69 4.91 -3.34 11.21
C ALA A 69 4.04 -4.11 12.21
N ASP A 70 3.20 -5.04 11.75
CA ASP A 70 2.25 -5.80 12.57
C ASP A 70 2.93 -6.86 13.44
N ARG A 71 4.05 -7.43 12.99
CA ARG A 71 4.81 -8.42 13.76
C ARG A 71 5.78 -7.81 14.78
N ARG A 72 6.16 -6.54 14.63
CA ARG A 72 7.16 -5.89 15.49
C ARG A 72 6.54 -4.90 16.47
N ARG A 73 7.32 -4.45 17.47
CA ARG A 73 6.94 -3.43 18.46
C ARG A 73 7.95 -2.28 18.43
N GLY A 74 7.58 -1.14 18.99
CA GLY A 74 8.44 0.05 19.04
C GLY A 74 8.62 0.73 17.69
N TRP A 75 9.82 1.26 17.44
CA TRP A 75 10.16 2.13 16.30
C TRP A 75 9.86 1.53 14.93
N ALA A 76 9.90 0.21 14.79
CA ALA A 76 9.56 -0.48 13.55
C ALA A 76 8.12 -0.19 13.08
N VAL A 77 7.18 0.00 14.01
CA VAL A 77 5.77 0.32 13.68
C VAL A 77 5.67 1.68 12.99
N VAL A 78 6.45 2.66 13.47
CA VAL A 78 6.46 4.02 12.92
C VAL A 78 7.11 4.01 11.53
N LEU A 79 8.32 3.46 11.42
CA LEU A 79 9.08 3.46 10.17
C LEU A 79 8.38 2.67 9.05
N CYS A 80 7.86 1.48 9.34
CA CYS A 80 7.17 0.69 8.34
C CYS A 80 5.83 1.34 7.93
N GLY A 81 5.07 1.91 8.87
CA GLY A 81 3.86 2.66 8.50
C GLY A 81 4.17 3.90 7.66
N LEU A 82 5.27 4.61 7.95
CA LEU A 82 5.71 5.77 7.17
C LEU A 82 6.10 5.35 5.75
N LEU A 83 6.79 4.21 5.61
CA LEU A 83 7.13 3.65 4.31
C LEU A 83 5.87 3.36 3.48
N VAL A 84 4.82 2.80 4.08
CA VAL A 84 3.54 2.59 3.38
C VAL A 84 2.94 3.92 2.90
N VAL A 85 2.92 4.95 3.75
CA VAL A 85 2.43 6.28 3.37
C VAL A 85 3.23 6.86 2.19
N LEU A 86 4.55 6.75 2.22
CA LEU A 86 5.42 7.24 1.15
C LEU A 86 5.20 6.47 -0.16
N LEU A 87 5.01 5.15 -0.11
CA LEU A 87 4.67 4.33 -1.28
C LEU A 87 3.32 4.76 -1.87
N THR A 88 2.31 4.99 -1.04
CA THR A 88 1.01 5.48 -1.50
C THR A 88 1.12 6.85 -2.16
N ALA A 89 1.79 7.80 -1.50
CA ALA A 89 1.95 9.15 -2.02
C ALA A 89 2.74 9.15 -3.34
N SER A 90 3.82 8.38 -3.42
CA SER A 90 4.62 8.25 -4.65
C SER A 90 3.81 7.61 -5.78
N THR A 91 3.04 6.56 -5.49
CA THR A 91 2.18 5.90 -6.49
C THR A 91 1.16 6.88 -7.06
N LEU A 92 0.44 7.61 -6.19
CA LEU A 92 -0.53 8.61 -6.63
C LEU A 92 0.14 9.76 -7.38
N TRP A 93 1.32 10.19 -6.98
CA TRP A 93 2.02 11.26 -7.69
C TRP A 93 2.42 10.83 -9.10
N PHE A 94 3.21 9.76 -9.24
CA PHE A 94 3.81 9.36 -10.52
C PHE A 94 2.85 8.72 -11.51
N PHE A 95 1.75 8.12 -11.04
CA PHE A 95 0.80 7.42 -11.91
C PHE A 95 -0.55 8.13 -12.04
N TRP A 96 -0.72 9.29 -11.41
CA TRP A 96 -1.94 10.09 -11.54
C TRP A 96 -1.66 11.55 -11.88
N TRP A 97 -0.85 12.23 -11.07
CA TRP A 97 -0.74 13.70 -11.15
C TRP A 97 0.41 14.20 -12.03
N ALA A 98 1.51 13.46 -12.08
CA ALA A 98 2.66 13.75 -12.94
C ALA A 98 2.36 13.32 -14.39
#